data_AF-A0A8C8CMI0-F1
#
_entry.id   AF-A0A8C8CMI0-F1
#
_cell.length_a   1.000
_cell.length_b   1.000
_cell.length_c   1.000
_cell.angle_alpha   90.00
_cell.angle_beta   90.00
_cell.angle_gamma   90.00
#
_symmetry.space_group_name_H-M   'P 1'
#
loop_
_entity.id
_entity.type
_entity.pdbx_description
1 polymer ?
#
loop_
_entity_poly.entity_id
_entity_poly.type
_entity_poly.pdbx_seq_one_letter_code
_entity_poly.pdbx_strand_id
1 'polypeptide(L)'
;MAAVFLITLYEYSPLFYITVISLCFVVTAAMVLGWFGFDVPVILRSSDETESVVPVPEKRMVQVTNPFALEMGSSGVVSVTEGVSLLPCCLEPCVLSCYWGCGVHALQGALQTHQHGPSKLTTPHLFQEALHFQYHHCQSFHISGEDREEHYTKMPADLGITDFGLLPRERYPIVAVLTLAESEARDTYNIVASVTVVHVPDDKYSLEHV
;
A
#
# COMPACT_ATOMS: atom_id res chain seq x y z
N MET A 1 71.35 -5.23 30.94
CA MET A 1 70.50 -4.76 32.06
C MET A 1 69.00 -4.88 31.77
N ALA A 2 68.51 -4.60 30.55
CA ALA A 2 67.09 -4.78 30.21
C ALA A 2 66.58 -6.23 30.28
N ALA A 3 67.42 -7.21 29.91
CA ALA A 3 67.07 -8.64 30.00
C ALA A 3 66.94 -9.14 31.45
N VAL A 4 67.73 -8.59 32.38
CA VAL A 4 67.61 -8.91 33.81
C VAL A 4 66.34 -8.31 34.38
N PHE A 5 66.00 -7.07 33.99
CA PHE A 5 64.73 -6.44 34.37
C PHE A 5 63.50 -7.23 33.89
N LEU A 6 63.55 -7.80 32.67
CA LEU A 6 62.50 -8.65 32.11
C LEU A 6 62.38 -10.01 32.82
N ILE A 7 63.51 -10.62 33.19
CA ILE A 7 63.53 -11.88 33.95
C ILE A 7 63.09 -11.65 35.40
N THR A 8 63.46 -10.53 36.02
CA THR A 8 62.97 -10.16 37.35
C THR A 8 61.49 -9.77 37.32
N LEU A 9 60.99 -9.14 36.25
CA LEU A 9 59.55 -8.91 36.07
C LEU A 9 58.76 -10.22 35.89
N TYR A 10 59.41 -11.28 35.40
CA TYR A 10 58.80 -12.61 35.25
C TYR A 10 58.61 -13.33 36.59
N GLU A 11 59.44 -13.03 37.60
CA GLU A 11 59.29 -13.51 38.99
C GLU A 11 58.39 -12.60 39.85
N TYR A 12 57.99 -11.43 39.34
CA TYR A 12 57.20 -10.46 40.11
C TYR A 12 55.70 -10.75 40.08
N SER A 13 55.29 -11.38 41.17
CA SER A 13 54.04 -11.18 41.91
C SER A 13 52.72 -11.36 41.16
N PRO A 14 51.84 -12.27 41.63
CA PRO A 14 50.45 -12.37 41.16
C PRO A 14 49.75 -11.01 41.03
N LEU A 15 50.13 -10.04 41.87
CA LEU A 15 49.60 -8.68 41.84
C LEU A 15 49.84 -7.96 40.51
N PHE A 16 51.00 -8.12 39.87
CA PHE A 16 51.26 -7.47 38.58
C PHE A 16 50.32 -8.02 37.49
N TYR A 17 50.19 -9.34 37.39
CA TYR A 17 49.25 -9.97 36.47
C TYR A 17 47.80 -9.61 36.79
N ILE A 18 47.41 -9.58 38.07
CA ILE A 18 46.08 -9.13 38.50
C ILE A 18 45.82 -7.69 38.07
N THR A 19 46.80 -6.79 38.21
CA THR A 19 46.63 -5.39 37.79
C THR A 19 46.51 -5.24 36.29
N VAL A 20 47.29 -5.98 35.50
CA VAL A 20 47.22 -5.93 34.04
C VAL A 20 45.90 -6.52 33.53
N ILE A 21 45.47 -7.66 34.08
CA ILE A 21 44.17 -8.27 33.74
C ILE A 21 43.02 -7.35 34.14
N SER A 22 43.07 -6.76 35.34
CA SER A 22 42.07 -5.80 35.80
C SER A 22 42.01 -4.57 34.91
N LEU A 23 43.16 -3.99 34.53
CA LEU A 23 43.22 -2.85 33.62
C LEU A 23 42.64 -3.22 32.25
N CYS A 24 43.00 -4.38 31.70
CA CYS A 24 42.46 -4.85 30.44
C CYS A 24 40.94 -5.04 30.53
N PHE A 25 40.43 -5.62 31.62
CA PHE A 25 38.99 -5.78 31.84
C PHE A 25 38.26 -4.43 31.94
N VAL A 26 38.83 -3.45 32.66
CA VAL A 26 38.24 -2.10 32.76
C VAL A 26 38.20 -1.41 31.41
N VAL A 27 39.27 -1.49 30.62
CA VAL A 27 39.32 -0.92 29.26
C VAL A 27 38.32 -1.60 28.34
N THR A 28 38.24 -2.93 28.35
CA THR A 28 37.25 -3.68 27.56
C THR A 28 35.83 -3.37 28.02
N ALA A 29 35.56 -3.30 29.33
CA ALA A 29 34.26 -2.94 29.86
C ALA A 29 33.87 -1.50 29.50
N ALA A 30 34.79 -0.55 29.56
CA ALA A 30 34.55 0.83 29.13
C ALA A 30 34.30 0.92 27.62
N MET A 31 35.02 0.12 26.81
CA MET A 31 34.80 0.05 25.37
C MET A 31 33.43 -0.56 25.04
N VAL A 32 33.05 -1.66 25.70
CA VAL A 32 31.73 -2.31 25.55
C VAL A 32 30.63 -1.37 26.03
N LEU A 33 30.73 -0.80 27.24
CA LEU A 33 29.73 0.13 27.76
C LEU A 33 29.66 1.44 26.98
N GLY A 34 30.78 1.92 26.43
CA GLY A 34 30.82 3.11 25.57
C GLY A 34 30.22 2.85 24.18
N TRP A 35 30.45 1.65 23.62
CA TRP A 35 29.90 1.22 22.34
C TRP A 35 28.41 0.87 22.44
N PHE A 36 27.98 0.23 23.52
CA PHE A 36 26.56 -0.05 23.82
C PHE A 36 25.84 1.14 24.49
N GLY A 37 26.55 2.17 24.93
CA GLY A 37 26.00 3.33 25.62
C GLY A 37 25.38 4.40 24.71
N PHE A 38 25.53 4.27 23.39
CA PHE A 38 24.86 5.13 22.41
C PHE A 38 24.11 4.39 21.30
N ASP A 39 24.24 3.06 21.19
CA ASP A 39 23.49 2.23 20.24
C ASP A 39 22.88 0.99 20.91
N VAL A 40 21.99 1.22 21.89
CA VAL A 40 21.02 0.19 22.29
C VAL A 40 19.92 0.17 21.22
N PRO A 41 19.66 -0.96 20.53
CA PRO A 41 18.47 -1.06 19.69
C PRO A 41 17.25 -0.93 20.61
N VAL A 42 16.50 0.15 20.39
CA VAL A 42 15.29 0.58 21.11
C VAL A 42 14.19 -0.46 20.98
N ILE A 43 14.26 -1.58 21.72
CA ILE A 43 13.14 -2.54 21.81
C ILE A 43 12.87 -3.03 23.25
N LEU A 44 13.75 -2.82 24.23
CA LEU A 44 13.58 -3.41 25.57
C LEU A 44 13.56 -2.40 26.75
N ARG A 45 13.05 -1.18 26.53
CA ARG A 45 12.81 -0.22 27.62
C ARG A 45 11.39 0.34 27.57
N SER A 46 10.44 -0.50 27.96
CA SER A 46 9.08 -0.10 28.32
C SER A 46 8.79 -0.74 29.67
N SER A 47 8.93 0.06 30.73
CA SER A 47 8.26 -0.08 32.03
C SER A 47 9.03 0.77 33.03
N ASP A 48 8.45 1.90 33.41
CA ASP A 48 8.84 2.81 34.49
C ASP A 48 10.23 3.46 34.40
N GLU A 49 10.28 4.74 34.01
CA GLU A 49 10.31 5.86 34.98
C GLU A 49 10.49 7.21 34.26
N THR A 50 9.55 8.12 34.52
CA THR A 50 9.71 9.59 34.64
C THR A 50 10.61 10.36 33.66
N GLU A 51 10.42 10.19 32.36
CA GLU A 51 10.67 11.30 31.42
C GLU A 51 9.37 12.08 31.20
N SER A 52 9.48 13.40 31.10
CA SER A 52 8.40 14.31 30.69
C SER A 52 7.85 13.85 29.33
N VAL A 53 6.88 12.94 29.36
CA VAL A 53 6.13 12.48 28.21
C VAL A 53 5.40 13.71 27.69
N VAL A 54 5.94 14.34 26.64
CA VAL A 54 5.09 15.10 25.72
C VAL A 54 4.00 14.10 25.34
N PRO A 55 2.72 14.33 25.72
CA PRO A 55 1.69 13.36 25.43
C PRO A 55 1.72 13.15 23.92
N VAL A 56 2.14 11.95 23.50
CA VAL A 56 1.96 11.52 22.12
C VAL A 56 0.49 11.76 21.86
N PRO A 57 0.11 12.66 20.94
CA PRO A 57 -1.28 13.05 20.80
C PRO A 57 -2.08 11.77 20.59
N GLU A 58 -2.99 11.51 21.52
CA GLU A 58 -3.82 10.31 21.50
C GLU A 58 -4.58 10.35 20.18
N LYS A 59 -4.17 9.51 19.23
CA LYS A 59 -4.81 9.44 17.93
C LYS A 59 -6.14 8.76 18.16
N ARG A 60 -7.19 9.57 18.38
CA ARG A 60 -8.57 9.11 18.54
C ARG A 60 -8.85 8.04 17.48
N MET A 61 -9.11 6.82 17.92
CA MET A 61 -9.51 5.75 17.04
C MET A 61 -10.90 6.12 16.49
N VAL A 62 -10.95 6.54 15.24
CA VAL A 62 -12.20 6.77 14.52
C VAL A 62 -12.46 5.52 13.71
N GLN A 63 -13.61 4.88 13.92
CA GLN A 63 -14.04 3.80 13.07
C GLN A 63 -14.28 4.34 11.66
N VAL A 64 -13.60 3.77 10.67
CA VAL A 64 -13.83 4.05 9.26
C VAL A 64 -14.43 2.79 8.65
N THR A 65 -15.70 2.85 8.31
CA THR A 65 -16.39 1.77 7.60
C THR A 65 -16.21 1.97 6.10
N ASN A 66 -15.78 0.92 5.39
CA ASN A 66 -15.72 0.92 3.93
C ASN A 66 -17.03 0.34 3.37
N PRO A 67 -17.85 1.13 2.66
CA PRO A 67 -19.09 0.63 2.08
C PRO A 67 -18.86 -0.17 0.79
N PHE A 68 -17.64 -0.19 0.24
CA PHE A 68 -17.34 -0.78 -1.06
C PHE A 68 -16.50 -2.05 -0.93
N ALA A 69 -16.93 -3.11 -1.62
CA ALA A 69 -16.09 -4.27 -1.92
C ALA A 69 -16.32 -4.72 -3.36
N LEU A 70 -15.27 -5.19 -4.01
CA LEU A 70 -15.29 -5.68 -5.38
C LEU A 70 -14.49 -6.98 -5.45
N GLU A 71 -15.14 -8.04 -5.91
CA GLU A 71 -14.57 -9.37 -6.11
C GLU A 71 -14.54 -9.70 -7.61
N MET A 72 -13.67 -10.63 -8.00
CA MET A 72 -13.69 -11.18 -9.36
C MET A 72 -14.82 -12.21 -9.45
N GLY A 73 -15.62 -12.14 -10.51
CA GLY A 73 -16.71 -13.09 -10.76
C GLY A 73 -16.20 -14.51 -11.08
N SER A 74 -17.12 -15.46 -11.04
CA SER A 74 -16.81 -16.90 -11.10
C SER A 74 -16.47 -17.41 -12.52
N SER A 75 -16.45 -16.54 -13.52
CA SER A 75 -16.22 -16.92 -14.92
C SER A 75 -14.75 -17.28 -15.18
N GLY A 76 -14.53 -18.47 -15.73
CA GLY A 76 -13.22 -19.12 -15.82
C GLY A 76 -12.28 -18.62 -16.93
N VAL A 77 -12.71 -17.69 -17.78
CA VAL A 77 -11.85 -17.06 -18.80
C VAL A 77 -12.02 -15.55 -18.74
N VAL A 78 -10.92 -14.86 -18.45
CA VAL A 78 -10.85 -13.40 -18.40
C VAL A 78 -9.82 -12.95 -19.42
N SER A 79 -10.22 -12.13 -20.39
CA SER A 79 -9.32 -11.49 -21.36
C SER A 79 -9.93 -10.20 -21.88
N VAL A 80 -9.17 -9.41 -22.63
CA VAL A 80 -9.70 -8.20 -23.27
C VAL A 80 -10.85 -8.51 -24.24
N THR A 81 -10.75 -9.61 -24.98
CA THR A 81 -11.76 -10.02 -25.97
C THR A 81 -12.95 -10.74 -25.35
N GLU A 82 -12.70 -11.60 -24.36
CA GLU A 82 -13.73 -12.40 -23.67
C GLU A 82 -14.40 -11.61 -22.53
N GLY A 83 -13.85 -10.47 -22.12
CA GLY A 83 -14.37 -9.63 -21.05
C GLY A 83 -14.01 -10.12 -19.65
N VAL A 84 -14.63 -9.47 -18.65
CA VAL A 84 -14.47 -9.77 -17.24
C VAL A 84 -15.82 -9.71 -16.52
N SER A 85 -16.04 -10.63 -15.60
CA SER A 85 -17.16 -10.57 -14.64
C SER A 85 -16.67 -10.00 -13.32
N LEU A 86 -17.38 -9.01 -12.79
CA LEU A 86 -17.07 -8.37 -11.52
C LEU A 86 -18.25 -8.54 -10.56
N LEU A 87 -17.97 -8.89 -9.31
CA LEU A 87 -18.97 -9.07 -8.26
C LEU A 87 -18.82 -7.97 -7.20
N PRO A 88 -19.61 -6.90 -7.25
CA PRO A 88 -19.64 -5.91 -6.20
C PRO A 88 -20.40 -6.45 -4.97
N CYS A 89 -19.82 -6.27 -3.79
CA CYS A 89 -20.38 -6.68 -2.49
C CYS A 89 -20.48 -5.45 -1.58
N CYS A 90 -21.32 -4.48 -1.95
CA CYS A 90 -21.38 -3.18 -1.27
C CYS A 90 -22.41 -3.19 -0.12
N LEU A 91 -22.18 -2.37 0.91
CA LEU A 91 -23.11 -2.20 2.04
C LEU A 91 -24.29 -1.27 1.72
N GLU A 92 -24.12 -0.43 0.71
CA GLU A 92 -25.07 0.61 0.29
C GLU A 92 -25.31 0.52 -1.22
N PRO A 93 -26.41 1.09 -1.74
CA PRO A 93 -26.60 1.25 -3.18
C PRO A 93 -25.43 2.03 -3.81
N CYS A 94 -24.78 1.41 -4.79
CA CYS A 94 -23.56 1.92 -5.43
C CYS A 94 -23.71 1.98 -6.95
N VAL A 95 -22.86 2.77 -7.59
CA VAL A 95 -22.65 2.74 -9.03
C VAL A 95 -21.27 2.19 -9.30
N LEU A 96 -21.22 1.05 -10.01
CA LEU A 96 -20.00 0.45 -10.54
C LEU A 96 -19.76 0.98 -11.94
N SER A 97 -18.67 1.71 -12.14
CA SER A 97 -18.24 2.21 -13.45
C SER A 97 -16.93 1.53 -13.86
N CYS A 98 -16.97 0.81 -14.98
CA CYS A 98 -15.83 0.09 -15.55
C CYS A 98 -15.29 0.89 -16.74
N TYR A 99 -14.05 1.37 -16.61
CA TYR A 99 -13.35 2.12 -17.64
C TYR A 99 -12.24 1.28 -18.25
N TRP A 100 -12.33 1.04 -19.55
CA TRP A 100 -11.36 0.27 -20.30
C TRP A 100 -10.30 1.17 -20.92
N GLY A 101 -9.03 0.78 -20.83
CA GLY A 101 -7.92 1.48 -21.48
C GLY A 101 -7.60 2.85 -20.91
N CYS A 102 -7.75 3.04 -19.61
CA CYS A 102 -7.45 4.31 -18.94
C CYS A 102 -5.95 4.65 -19.04
N GLY A 103 -5.63 5.88 -19.42
CA GLY A 103 -4.25 6.37 -19.39
C GLY A 103 -3.67 6.30 -17.97
N VAL A 104 -2.51 5.65 -17.81
CA VAL A 104 -1.85 5.48 -16.49
C VAL A 104 -1.55 6.84 -15.86
N HIS A 105 -0.99 7.76 -16.63
CA HIS A 105 -0.68 9.12 -16.17
C HIS A 105 -1.95 9.94 -15.88
N ALA A 106 -3.01 9.76 -16.64
CA ALA A 106 -4.29 10.43 -16.40
C ALA A 106 -4.92 9.96 -15.08
N LEU A 107 -4.93 8.64 -14.84
CA LEU A 107 -5.42 8.07 -13.58
C LEU A 107 -4.59 8.55 -12.39
N GLN A 108 -3.25 8.52 -12.53
CA GLN A 108 -2.36 9.01 -11.49
C GLN A 108 -2.61 10.50 -11.18
N GLY A 109 -2.72 11.34 -12.21
CA GLY A 109 -3.02 12.77 -12.06
C GLY A 109 -4.39 13.02 -11.41
N ALA A 110 -5.42 12.26 -11.79
CA ALA A 110 -6.74 12.33 -11.18
C ALA A 110 -6.70 12.00 -9.68
N LEU A 111 -5.99 10.92 -9.30
CA LEU A 111 -5.83 10.52 -7.90
C LEU A 111 -4.98 11.50 -7.08
N GLN A 112 -3.93 12.08 -7.67
CA GLN A 112 -3.13 13.12 -7.01
C GLN A 112 -3.93 14.40 -6.77
N THR A 113 -4.73 14.81 -7.75
CA THR A 113 -5.63 15.95 -7.64
C THR A 113 -6.72 15.69 -6.60
N HIS A 114 -7.21 14.45 -6.50
CA HIS A 114 -8.16 14.06 -5.44
C HIS A 114 -7.57 14.19 -4.03
N GLN A 115 -6.28 13.85 -3.85
CA GLN A 115 -5.62 13.93 -2.54
C GLN A 115 -5.37 15.38 -2.09
N HIS A 116 -5.02 16.27 -3.03
CA HIS A 116 -4.57 17.64 -2.70
C HIS A 116 -5.58 18.72 -3.06
N GLY A 117 -6.63 18.38 -3.82
CA GLY A 117 -7.62 19.30 -4.35
C GLY A 117 -8.91 19.35 -3.53
N PRO A 118 -9.72 20.40 -3.71
CA PRO A 118 -11.01 20.54 -3.05
C PRO A 118 -12.09 19.60 -3.64
N SER A 119 -11.92 19.13 -4.86
CA SER A 119 -12.87 18.28 -5.58
C SER A 119 -12.68 16.80 -5.24
N LYS A 120 -13.65 16.22 -4.53
CA LYS A 120 -13.69 14.79 -4.24
C LYS A 120 -14.27 14.00 -5.42
N LEU A 121 -13.73 12.81 -5.68
CA LEU A 121 -14.18 11.91 -6.75
C LEU A 121 -15.41 11.13 -6.28
N THR A 122 -16.53 11.82 -6.07
CA THR A 122 -17.75 11.25 -5.48
C THR A 122 -18.72 10.67 -6.51
N THR A 123 -18.55 11.00 -7.79
CA THR A 123 -19.45 10.57 -8.86
C THR A 123 -18.67 10.07 -10.08
N PRO A 124 -19.26 9.20 -10.91
CA PRO A 124 -18.63 8.73 -12.14
C PRO A 124 -18.31 9.87 -13.13
N HIS A 125 -19.14 10.91 -13.17
CA HIS A 125 -18.91 12.07 -14.02
C HIS A 125 -17.66 12.86 -13.60
N LEU A 126 -17.51 13.13 -12.30
CA LEU A 126 -16.31 13.80 -11.78
C LEU A 126 -15.05 12.98 -12.05
N PHE A 127 -15.17 11.65 -12.00
CA PHE A 127 -14.07 10.75 -12.35
C PHE A 127 -13.70 10.83 -13.84
N GLN A 128 -14.68 10.86 -14.75
CA GLN A 128 -14.44 11.03 -16.18
C GLN A 128 -13.75 12.37 -16.50
N GLU A 129 -14.20 13.45 -15.86
CA GLU A 129 -13.61 14.77 -16.03
C GLU A 129 -12.17 14.82 -15.49
N ALA A 130 -11.92 14.21 -14.33
CA ALA A 130 -10.58 14.10 -13.75
C ALA A 130 -9.62 13.25 -14.60
N LEU A 131 -10.14 12.24 -15.31
CA LEU A 131 -9.38 11.48 -16.30
C LEU A 131 -9.17 12.23 -17.62
N HIS A 132 -9.74 13.43 -17.79
CA HIS A 132 -9.79 14.14 -19.07
C HIS A 132 -10.33 13.27 -20.21
N PHE A 133 -11.29 12.38 -19.89
CA PHE A 133 -11.86 11.41 -20.82
C PHE A 133 -10.82 10.50 -21.51
N GLN A 134 -9.65 10.28 -20.88
CA GLN A 134 -8.60 9.41 -21.41
C GLN A 134 -8.86 7.92 -21.14
N TYR A 135 -9.92 7.39 -21.73
CA TYR A 135 -10.29 5.96 -21.72
C TYR A 135 -10.87 5.56 -23.10
N HIS A 136 -10.97 4.27 -23.39
CA HIS A 136 -11.51 3.77 -24.66
C HIS A 136 -13.00 3.42 -24.59
N HIS A 137 -13.41 2.77 -23.51
CA HIS A 137 -14.81 2.39 -23.31
C HIS A 137 -15.19 2.55 -21.83
N CYS A 138 -16.45 2.91 -21.58
CA CYS A 138 -16.98 3.05 -20.24
C CYS A 138 -18.36 2.39 -20.17
N GLN A 139 -18.55 1.53 -19.18
CA GLN A 139 -19.83 0.92 -18.86
C GLN A 139 -20.15 1.16 -17.39
N SER A 140 -21.40 1.44 -17.05
CA SER A 140 -21.81 1.67 -15.66
C SER A 140 -23.03 0.83 -15.29
N PHE A 141 -23.02 0.33 -14.07
CA PHE A 141 -24.05 -0.53 -13.51
C PHE A 141 -24.51 0.04 -12.17
N HIS A 142 -25.82 -0.02 -11.93
CA HIS A 142 -26.38 0.33 -10.63
C HIS A 142 -26.46 -0.93 -9.78
N ILE A 143 -25.86 -0.88 -8.60
CA ILE A 143 -25.74 -1.99 -7.65
C ILE A 143 -26.69 -1.71 -6.50
N SER A 144 -27.66 -2.58 -6.28
CA SER A 144 -28.46 -2.53 -5.06
C SER A 144 -27.62 -3.07 -3.89
N GLY A 145 -27.80 -2.55 -2.67
CA GLY A 145 -26.98 -2.98 -1.51
C GLY A 145 -27.20 -4.44 -1.09
N GLU A 146 -28.26 -5.09 -1.58
CA GLU A 146 -28.60 -6.47 -1.23
C GLU A 146 -28.27 -7.47 -2.36
N ASP A 147 -28.12 -7.00 -3.60
CA ASP A 147 -27.86 -7.87 -4.75
C ASP A 147 -26.38 -8.20 -4.88
N ARG A 148 -26.08 -9.51 -4.84
CA ARG A 148 -24.76 -10.07 -5.19
C ARG A 148 -24.78 -10.56 -6.63
N GLU A 149 -25.17 -9.67 -7.55
CA GLU A 149 -25.18 -9.98 -8.98
C GLU A 149 -23.79 -9.79 -9.60
N GLU A 150 -23.40 -10.73 -10.47
CA GLU A 150 -22.18 -10.58 -11.26
C GLU A 150 -22.45 -9.66 -12.46
N HIS A 151 -21.62 -8.63 -12.62
CA HIS A 151 -21.68 -7.69 -13.73
C HIS A 151 -20.58 -7.97 -14.73
N TYR A 152 -20.98 -8.33 -15.94
CA TYR A 152 -20.07 -8.59 -17.05
C TYR A 152 -19.80 -7.32 -17.86
N THR A 153 -18.53 -7.02 -18.07
CA THR A 153 -18.07 -5.93 -18.94
C THR A 153 -17.02 -6.45 -19.92
N LYS A 154 -17.01 -5.90 -21.13
CA LYS A 154 -16.07 -6.28 -22.20
C LYS A 154 -15.67 -5.09 -23.05
N MET A 155 -14.51 -5.20 -23.69
CA MET A 155 -14.14 -4.26 -24.73
C MET A 155 -15.08 -4.44 -25.94
N PRO A 156 -15.70 -3.37 -26.45
CA PRO A 156 -16.50 -3.44 -27.66
C PRO A 156 -15.67 -3.88 -28.87
N ALA A 157 -16.15 -4.89 -29.60
CA ALA A 157 -15.42 -5.47 -30.73
C ALA A 157 -15.26 -4.49 -31.92
N ASP A 158 -16.15 -3.49 -32.02
CA ASP A 158 -16.11 -2.42 -33.03
C ASP A 158 -14.90 -1.48 -32.87
N LEU A 159 -14.32 -1.40 -31.67
CA LEU A 159 -13.11 -0.62 -31.44
C LEU A 159 -11.84 -1.35 -31.93
N GLY A 160 -11.91 -2.66 -32.16
CA GLY A 160 -10.78 -3.46 -32.66
C GLY A 160 -9.56 -3.50 -31.72
N ILE A 161 -9.74 -3.15 -30.44
CA ILE A 161 -8.65 -3.13 -29.46
C ILE A 161 -8.52 -4.54 -28.86
N THR A 162 -7.39 -5.18 -29.11
CA THR A 162 -7.07 -6.51 -28.56
C THR A 162 -5.89 -6.49 -27.58
N ASP A 163 -5.16 -5.38 -27.49
CA ASP A 163 -4.04 -5.19 -26.56
C ASP A 163 -3.88 -3.72 -26.12
N PHE A 164 -3.14 -3.50 -25.02
CA PHE A 164 -2.86 -2.16 -24.47
C PHE A 164 -1.39 -1.74 -24.59
N GLY A 165 -0.68 -2.25 -25.60
CA GLY A 165 0.72 -1.92 -25.87
C GLY A 165 1.72 -2.78 -25.09
N LEU A 166 3.02 -2.48 -25.29
CA LEU A 166 4.13 -3.16 -24.63
C LEU A 166 4.38 -2.60 -23.22
N LEU A 167 5.15 -3.34 -22.42
CA LEU A 167 5.63 -2.88 -21.11
C LEU A 167 6.78 -1.87 -21.26
N PRO A 168 6.83 -0.80 -20.44
CA PRO A 168 5.80 -0.38 -19.48
C PRO A 168 4.56 0.15 -20.19
N ARG A 169 3.37 -0.31 -19.78
CA ARG A 169 2.11 0.06 -20.43
C ARG A 169 1.76 1.51 -20.16
N GLU A 170 1.27 2.20 -21.18
CA GLU A 170 0.72 3.56 -21.06
C GLU A 170 -0.75 3.56 -20.60
N ARG A 171 -1.43 2.41 -20.68
CA ARG A 171 -2.86 2.26 -20.37
C ARG A 171 -3.14 1.06 -19.49
N TYR A 172 -3.98 1.26 -18.48
CA TYR A 172 -4.55 0.19 -17.68
C TYR A 172 -5.69 -0.51 -18.43
N PRO A 173 -5.74 -1.85 -18.44
CA PRO A 173 -6.79 -2.58 -19.14
C PRO A 173 -8.17 -2.20 -18.64
N ILE A 174 -8.38 -2.26 -17.32
CA ILE A 174 -9.65 -1.95 -16.68
C ILE A 174 -9.38 -1.18 -15.39
N VAL A 175 -10.13 -0.11 -15.19
CA VAL A 175 -10.24 0.63 -13.93
C VAL A 175 -11.70 0.59 -13.52
N ALA A 176 -12.00 -0.17 -12.47
CA ALA A 176 -13.33 -0.27 -11.88
C ALA A 176 -13.45 0.75 -10.74
N VAL A 177 -14.51 1.55 -10.76
CA VAL A 177 -14.77 2.59 -9.78
C VAL A 177 -16.13 2.36 -9.15
N LEU A 178 -16.17 2.26 -7.83
CA LEU A 178 -17.41 2.22 -7.05
C LEU A 178 -17.62 3.57 -6.39
N THR A 179 -18.81 4.13 -6.56
CA THR A 179 -19.26 5.37 -5.90
C THR A 179 -20.64 5.15 -5.30
N LEU A 180 -20.97 5.86 -4.21
CA LEU A 180 -22.32 5.79 -3.63
C LEU A 180 -23.34 6.40 -4.60
N ALA A 181 -24.44 5.69 -4.83
CA ALA A 181 -25.50 6.14 -5.73
C ALA A 181 -26.25 7.34 -5.15
N GLU A 182 -26.56 7.29 -3.86
CA GLU A 182 -27.34 8.31 -3.16
C GLU A 182 -26.45 9.34 -2.47
N SER A 183 -26.91 10.60 -2.43
CA SER A 183 -26.16 11.68 -1.79
C SER A 183 -26.21 11.62 -0.27
N GLU A 184 -27.30 11.13 0.32
CA GLU A 184 -27.47 11.05 1.78
C GLU A 184 -26.47 10.08 2.42
N ALA A 185 -26.23 8.94 1.76
CA ALA A 185 -25.21 7.99 2.18
C ALA A 185 -23.78 8.60 2.17
N ARG A 186 -23.50 9.60 1.31
CA ARG A 186 -22.16 10.20 1.21
C ARG A 186 -21.75 10.98 2.45
N ASP A 187 -22.71 11.47 3.23
CA ASP A 187 -22.44 12.19 4.46
C ASP A 187 -22.19 11.24 5.65
N THR A 188 -22.56 9.96 5.51
CA THR A 188 -22.39 8.92 6.53
C THR A 188 -21.00 8.29 6.49
N TYR A 189 -20.39 8.16 5.31
CA TYR A 189 -19.11 7.46 5.12
C TYR A 189 -17.96 8.43 4.84
N ASN A 190 -16.81 8.15 5.46
CA ASN A 190 -15.56 8.87 5.17
C ASN A 190 -14.94 8.46 3.82
N ILE A 191 -15.24 7.25 3.34
CA ILE A 191 -14.75 6.73 2.07
C ILE A 191 -15.76 7.08 0.98
N VAL A 192 -15.33 7.90 0.01
CA VAL A 192 -16.21 8.45 -1.03
C VAL A 192 -16.29 7.61 -2.30
N ALA A 193 -15.23 6.86 -2.60
CA ALA A 193 -15.13 5.99 -3.75
C ALA A 193 -14.09 4.90 -3.51
N SER A 194 -14.23 3.78 -4.22
CA SER A 194 -13.21 2.75 -4.36
C SER A 194 -12.74 2.70 -5.81
N VAL A 195 -11.43 2.66 -6.03
CA VAL A 195 -10.82 2.59 -7.37
C VAL A 195 -9.94 1.34 -7.42
N THR A 196 -10.29 0.41 -8.30
CA THR A 196 -9.60 -0.88 -8.45
C THR A 196 -9.09 -1.01 -9.88
N VAL A 197 -7.78 -1.20 -10.04
CA VAL A 197 -7.17 -1.53 -11.33
C VAL A 197 -7.18 -3.04 -11.50
N VAL A 198 -7.85 -3.52 -12.55
CA VAL A 198 -7.93 -4.93 -12.89
C VAL A 198 -7.08 -5.20 -14.12
N HIS A 199 -6.02 -5.98 -13.94
CA HIS A 199 -5.17 -6.44 -15.03
C HIS A 199 -5.78 -7.69 -15.65
N VAL A 200 -6.16 -7.59 -16.93
CA VAL A 200 -6.67 -8.73 -17.71
C VAL A 200 -5.68 -9.13 -18.80
N PRO A 201 -5.57 -10.42 -19.14
CA PRO A 201 -4.80 -10.92 -20.27
C PRO A 201 -5.21 -10.26 -21.58
N ASP A 202 -4.23 -10.03 -22.45
CA ASP A 202 -4.42 -9.52 -23.81
C ASP A 202 -3.53 -10.26 -24.81
N ASP A 203 -3.65 -9.95 -26.11
CA ASP A 203 -2.90 -10.64 -27.17
C ASP A 203 -1.37 -10.59 -27.00
N LYS A 204 -0.86 -9.56 -26.29
CA LYS A 204 0.57 -9.38 -26.05
C LYS A 204 1.04 -9.98 -24.73
N TYR A 205 0.15 -10.09 -23.75
CA TYR A 205 0.45 -10.58 -22.42
C TYR A 205 -0.64 -11.52 -21.94
N SER A 206 -0.40 -12.83 -22.13
CA SER A 206 -1.19 -13.89 -21.52
C SER A 206 -0.80 -14.05 -20.04
N LEU A 207 -1.78 -14.30 -19.17
CA LEU A 207 -1.53 -14.87 -17.84
C LEU A 207 -1.28 -16.37 -18.01
N GLU A 208 -0.19 -16.74 -18.68
CA GLU A 208 0.25 -18.14 -18.71
C GLU A 208 0.84 -18.51 -17.35
N HIS A 209 0.07 -19.34 -16.62
CA HIS A 209 0.44 -20.16 -15.46
C HIS A 209 1.69 -19.74 -14.65
N VAL A 210 1.44 -19.15 -13.48
CA VAL A 210 2.28 -19.42 -12.30
C VAL A 210 1.82 -20.73 -11.67
#